data_AF-A0A662BKW2-F1
#
_entry.id   AF-A0A662BKW2-F1
#
_cell.length_a   1.000
_cell.length_b   1.000
_cell.length_c   1.000
_cell.angle_alpha   90.00
_cell.angle_beta   90.00
_cell.angle_gamma   90.00
#
_symmetry.space_group_name_H-M   'P 1'
#
loop_
_entity.id
_entity.type
_entity.pdbx_description
1 polymer ?
#
loop_
_entity_poly.entity_id
_entity_poly.type
_entity_poly.pdbx_seq_one_letter_code
_entity_poly.pdbx_strand_id
1 'polypeptide(L)'
;MSKVIVSRDWIKTYVETQPRAKVEAMVGRALVALLKRQTSAEQHSNVTNEENGIGFSGADARSGSLSAKSFIKNKGKLLDWQLGKWTKPARNGYPRIAKYHRQLNEIARAKRPAQQELMGCSRAQYVAAKGGF
;
A
#
# COMPACT_ATOMS: atom_id res chain seq x y z
N MET A 1 -16.87 -13.10 -13.45
CA MET A 1 -16.29 -12.55 -12.20
C MET A 1 -14.89 -12.03 -12.48
N SER A 2 -14.59 -10.77 -12.14
CA SER A 2 -13.28 -10.18 -12.39
C SER A 2 -12.23 -10.79 -11.46
N LYS A 3 -11.07 -11.20 -12.00
CA LYS A 3 -9.98 -11.83 -11.22
C LYS A 3 -9.47 -10.86 -10.16
N VAL A 4 -9.65 -11.21 -8.88
CA VAL A 4 -9.12 -10.46 -7.74
C VAL A 4 -7.60 -10.65 -7.70
N ILE A 5 -6.85 -9.56 -7.75
CA ILE A 5 -5.38 -9.56 -7.71
C ILE A 5 -4.90 -9.57 -6.26
N VAL A 6 -5.57 -8.80 -5.39
CA VAL A 6 -5.24 -8.68 -3.97
C VAL A 6 -6.46 -9.06 -3.13
N SER A 7 -6.44 -10.25 -2.52
CA SER A 7 -7.49 -10.73 -1.60
C SER A 7 -7.02 -10.68 -0.14
N ARG A 8 -7.97 -10.77 0.81
CA ARG A 8 -7.65 -10.85 2.25
C ARG A 8 -6.78 -12.07 2.57
N ASP A 9 -7.14 -13.22 2.01
CA ASP A 9 -6.41 -14.47 2.23
C ASP A 9 -5.03 -14.41 1.62
N TRP A 10 -4.89 -13.83 0.42
CA TRP A 10 -3.58 -13.63 -0.19
C TRP A 10 -2.67 -12.78 0.70
N ILE A 11 -3.19 -11.67 1.27
CA ILE A 11 -2.42 -10.82 2.19
C ILE A 11 -2.00 -11.62 3.43
N LYS A 12 -2.92 -12.38 4.03
CA LYS A 12 -2.63 -13.21 5.21
C LYS A 12 -1.52 -14.23 4.90
N THR A 13 -1.70 -15.03 3.86
CA THR A 13 -0.72 -16.02 3.42
C THR A 13 0.62 -15.36 3.09
N TYR A 14 0.62 -14.20 2.45
CA TYR A 14 1.86 -13.47 2.15
C TYR A 14 2.60 -13.04 3.42
N VAL A 15 1.89 -12.51 4.41
CA VAL A 15 2.47 -12.09 5.70
C VAL A 15 3.04 -13.29 6.47
N GLU A 16 2.40 -14.45 6.40
CA GLU A 16 2.81 -15.67 7.13
C GLU A 16 3.95 -16.44 6.45
N THR A 17 4.01 -16.43 5.11
CA THR A 17 4.94 -17.29 4.35
C THR A 17 6.20 -16.58 3.87
N GLN A 18 6.16 -15.25 3.72
CA GLN A 18 7.27 -14.52 3.10
C GLN A 18 8.29 -14.05 4.13
N PRO A 19 9.58 -13.92 3.72
CA PRO A 19 10.60 -13.31 4.56
C PRO A 19 10.21 -11.89 5.00
N ARG A 20 10.62 -11.52 6.22
CA ARG A 20 10.34 -10.22 6.83
C ARG A 20 10.55 -9.04 5.89
N ALA A 21 11.68 -9.00 5.17
CA ALA A 21 12.01 -7.90 4.25
C ALA A 21 10.99 -7.74 3.10
N LYS A 22 10.45 -8.85 2.58
CA LYS A 22 9.40 -8.81 1.55
C LYS A 22 8.08 -8.33 2.13
N VAL A 23 7.71 -8.80 3.33
CA VAL A 23 6.50 -8.37 4.03
C VAL A 23 6.56 -6.88 4.34
N GLU A 24 7.69 -6.40 4.86
CA GLU A 24 7.97 -4.99 5.12
C GLU A 24 7.79 -4.13 3.86
N ALA A 25 8.44 -4.52 2.76
CA ALA A 25 8.33 -3.81 1.51
C ALA A 25 6.90 -3.81 0.96
N MET A 26 6.16 -4.92 1.10
CA MET A 26 4.76 -5.01 0.68
C MET A 26 3.87 -4.09 1.52
N VAL A 27 3.97 -4.18 2.85
CA VAL A 27 3.19 -3.36 3.80
C VAL A 27 3.51 -1.88 3.59
N GLY A 28 4.79 -1.50 3.53
CA GLY A 28 5.19 -0.11 3.31
C GLY A 28 4.66 0.46 2.00
N ARG A 29 4.76 -0.29 0.88
CA ARG A 29 4.20 0.13 -0.41
C ARG A 29 2.68 0.24 -0.37
N ALA A 30 2.00 -0.67 0.33
CA ALA A 30 0.55 -0.63 0.52
C ALA A 30 0.14 0.63 1.30
N LEU A 31 0.82 0.94 2.40
CA LEU A 31 0.56 2.13 3.21
C LEU A 31 0.79 3.43 2.43
N VAL A 32 1.87 3.51 1.65
CA VAL A 32 2.12 4.67 0.76
C VAL A 32 1.03 4.79 -0.30
N ALA A 33 0.58 3.67 -0.86
CA ALA A 33 -0.48 3.70 -1.87
C ALA A 33 -1.84 4.16 -1.29
N LEU A 34 -2.14 3.79 -0.04
CA LEU A 34 -3.32 4.26 0.68
C LEU A 34 -3.20 5.74 1.06
N LEU A 35 -2.02 6.19 1.52
CA LEU A 35 -1.77 7.60 1.83
C LEU A 35 -1.99 8.48 0.59
N LYS A 36 -1.52 8.04 -0.58
CA LYS A 36 -1.72 8.75 -1.86
C LYS A 36 -3.17 8.87 -2.30
N ARG A 37 -4.07 8.07 -1.72
CA ARG A 37 -5.51 8.14 -1.96
C ARG A 37 -6.24 9.09 -1.02
N GLN A 38 -5.62 9.51 0.09
CA GLN A 38 -6.19 10.53 0.99
C GLN A 38 -6.09 11.92 0.36
N THR A 39 -6.94 12.84 0.80
CA THR A 39 -6.87 14.24 0.33
C THR A 39 -5.60 14.91 0.85
N SER A 40 -5.17 16.01 0.20
CA SER A 40 -3.95 16.73 0.61
C SER A 40 -4.03 17.21 2.07
N ALA A 41 -5.21 17.66 2.51
CA ALA A 41 -5.44 18.10 3.88
C ALA A 41 -5.32 16.94 4.89
N GLU A 42 -5.84 15.76 4.56
CA GLU A 42 -5.73 14.55 5.39
C GLU A 42 -4.29 14.04 5.46
N GLN A 43 -3.57 14.09 4.34
CA GLN A 43 -2.15 13.73 4.29
C GLN A 43 -1.32 14.64 5.20
N HIS A 44 -1.64 15.94 5.26
CA HIS A 44 -0.92 16.89 6.12
C HIS A 44 -1.25 16.70 7.61
N SER A 45 -2.55 16.64 7.93
CA SER A 45 -3.04 16.51 9.31
C SER A 45 -2.81 15.12 9.92
N ASN A 46 -2.57 14.09 9.11
CA ASN A 46 -2.56 12.67 9.52
C ASN A 46 -3.87 12.21 10.15
N VAL A 47 -4.97 12.91 9.86
CA VAL A 47 -6.32 12.57 10.32
C VAL A 47 -7.18 12.37 9.08
N THR A 48 -8.07 11.40 9.13
CA THR A 48 -9.12 11.25 8.12
C THR A 48 -10.36 11.94 8.64
N ASN A 49 -10.76 13.01 7.94
CA ASN A 49 -11.95 13.78 8.26
C ASN A 49 -13.09 13.43 7.30
N GLU A 50 -12.77 12.91 6.11
CA GLU A 50 -13.77 12.51 5.13
C GLU A 50 -14.10 11.02 5.23
N GLU A 51 -15.36 10.69 5.47
CA GLU A 51 -15.85 9.31 5.49
C GLU A 51 -16.24 8.82 4.09
N ASN A 52 -15.37 9.04 3.10
CA ASN A 52 -15.59 8.60 1.71
C ASN A 52 -15.19 7.13 1.46
N GLY A 53 -14.71 6.43 2.50
CA GLY A 53 -14.26 5.03 2.42
C GLY A 53 -12.95 4.83 1.66
N ILE A 54 -12.21 5.91 1.38
CA ILE A 54 -10.95 5.94 0.63
C ILE A 54 -9.78 6.26 1.58
N GLY A 55 -8.64 5.60 1.39
CA GLY A 55 -7.47 5.76 2.25
C GLY A 55 -7.61 5.00 3.58
N PHE A 56 -7.04 5.55 4.65
CA PHE A 56 -7.13 4.99 5.99
C PHE A 56 -8.47 5.31 6.65
N SER A 57 -8.96 4.42 7.52
CA SER A 57 -10.05 4.78 8.44
C SER A 57 -9.56 5.69 9.56
N GLY A 58 -10.42 6.54 10.13
CA GLY A 58 -10.05 7.48 11.21
C GLY A 58 -9.22 6.86 12.36
N ALA A 59 -9.59 5.68 12.85
CA ALA A 59 -8.85 4.96 13.90
C ALA A 59 -7.41 4.55 13.50
N ASP A 60 -7.17 4.33 12.20
CA ASP A 60 -5.87 3.94 11.66
C ASP A 60 -5.12 5.11 11.02
N ALA A 61 -5.79 6.22 10.70
CA ALA A 61 -5.29 7.33 9.89
C ALA A 61 -3.96 7.87 10.40
N ARG A 62 -3.89 8.23 11.68
CA ARG A 62 -2.67 8.75 12.30
C ARG A 62 -1.51 7.79 12.17
N SER A 63 -1.71 6.52 12.54
CA SER A 63 -0.65 5.52 12.46
C SER A 63 -0.30 5.10 11.03
N GLY A 64 -1.27 5.09 10.12
CA GLY A 64 -1.12 4.77 8.70
C GLY A 64 -0.27 5.82 8.01
N SER A 65 -0.63 7.08 8.18
CA SER A 65 0.10 8.21 7.60
C SER A 65 1.51 8.33 8.17
N LEU A 66 1.69 8.13 9.49
CA LEU A 66 3.03 8.11 10.10
C LEU A 66 3.89 6.96 9.58
N SER A 67 3.34 5.74 9.49
CA SER A 67 4.08 4.57 8.99
C SER A 67 4.45 4.73 7.51
N ALA A 68 3.54 5.26 6.68
CA ALA A 68 3.80 5.55 5.27
C ALA A 68 4.88 6.61 5.08
N LYS A 69 4.81 7.72 5.82
CA LYS A 69 5.83 8.79 5.78
C LYS A 69 7.18 8.27 6.29
N SER A 70 7.19 7.49 7.36
CA SER A 70 8.39 6.84 7.89
C SER A 70 9.03 5.92 6.86
N PHE A 71 8.23 5.12 6.14
CA PHE A 71 8.72 4.24 5.08
C PHE A 71 9.41 5.02 3.94
N ILE A 72 8.82 6.15 3.52
CA ILE A 72 9.41 7.05 2.53
C ILE A 72 10.73 7.63 3.05
N LYS A 73 10.75 8.14 4.28
CA LYS A 73 11.93 8.75 4.91
C LYS A 73 13.07 7.75 5.10
N ASN A 74 12.77 6.52 5.52
CA ASN A 74 13.75 5.49 5.83
C ASN A 74 14.14 4.62 4.61
N LYS A 75 13.98 5.16 3.39
CA LYS A 75 14.37 4.50 2.12
C LYS A 75 13.75 3.10 1.95
N GLY A 76 12.49 2.95 2.32
CA GLY A 76 11.75 1.70 2.16
C GLY A 76 11.89 0.73 3.33
N LYS A 77 12.17 1.23 4.54
CA LYS A 77 12.18 0.44 5.77
C LYS A 77 11.13 0.92 6.78
N LEU A 78 10.46 -0.03 7.43
CA LEU A 78 9.57 0.18 8.57
C LEU A 78 10.29 -0.22 9.86
N LEU A 79 9.97 0.49 10.94
CA LEU A 79 10.39 0.09 12.27
C LEU A 79 9.63 -1.18 12.71
N ASP A 80 10.23 -1.96 13.59
CA ASP A 80 9.66 -3.25 14.01
C ASP A 80 8.25 -3.13 14.59
N TRP A 81 8.01 -2.10 15.40
CA TRP A 81 6.70 -1.82 15.97
C TRP A 81 5.67 -1.38 14.91
N GLN A 82 6.12 -0.70 13.85
CA GLN A 82 5.26 -0.31 12.73
C GLN A 82 4.84 -1.56 11.97
N LEU A 83 5.81 -2.39 11.56
CA LEU A 83 5.52 -3.64 10.85
C LEU A 83 4.61 -4.54 11.69
N GLY A 84 4.94 -4.74 12.97
CA GLY A 84 4.15 -5.53 13.90
C GLY A 84 2.71 -5.06 14.03
N LYS A 85 2.45 -3.74 14.08
CA LYS A 85 1.08 -3.21 14.12
C LYS A 85 0.24 -3.61 12.89
N TRP A 86 0.85 -3.65 11.71
CA TRP A 86 0.16 -3.94 10.45
C TRP A 86 0.04 -5.42 10.14
N THR A 87 0.98 -6.24 10.63
CA THR A 87 0.99 -7.70 10.45
C THR A 87 0.32 -8.45 11.59
N LYS A 88 0.15 -7.84 12.78
CA LYS A 88 -0.52 -8.48 13.91
C LYS A 88 -1.96 -8.86 13.53
N PRO A 89 -2.34 -10.14 13.66
CA PRO A 89 -3.70 -10.57 13.39
C PRO A 89 -4.66 -9.97 14.41
N ALA A 90 -5.83 -9.54 13.94
CA ALA A 90 -6.94 -9.19 14.81
C ALA A 90 -7.68 -10.45 15.29
N ARG A 91 -8.74 -10.29 16.10
CA ARG A 91 -9.55 -11.41 16.61
C ARG A 91 -10.10 -12.33 15.51
N ASN A 92 -10.24 -11.81 14.29
CA ASN A 92 -10.69 -12.56 13.11
C ASN A 92 -9.55 -13.32 12.38
N GLY A 93 -8.32 -13.31 12.91
CA GLY A 93 -7.18 -14.02 12.33
C GLY A 93 -6.54 -13.35 11.10
N TYR A 94 -6.97 -12.14 10.72
CA TYR A 94 -6.40 -11.40 9.59
C TYR A 94 -5.50 -10.26 10.05
N PRO A 95 -4.38 -10.01 9.36
CA PRO A 95 -3.52 -8.87 9.66
C PRO A 95 -4.27 -7.56 9.39
N ARG A 96 -3.97 -6.51 10.16
CA ARG A 96 -4.66 -5.21 10.05
C ARG A 96 -4.63 -4.65 8.63
N ILE A 97 -3.55 -4.84 7.90
CA ILE A 97 -3.42 -4.38 6.50
C ILE A 97 -4.45 -5.03 5.55
N ALA A 98 -4.94 -6.24 5.86
CA ALA A 98 -5.95 -6.93 5.04
C ALA A 98 -7.31 -6.21 5.03
N LYS A 99 -7.59 -5.33 6.01
CA LYS A 99 -8.76 -4.45 6.00
C LYS A 99 -8.88 -3.69 4.68
N TYR A 100 -7.76 -3.24 4.14
CA TYR A 100 -7.69 -2.37 2.95
C TYR A 100 -7.57 -3.13 1.63
N HIS A 101 -7.73 -4.46 1.63
CA HIS A 101 -7.59 -5.30 0.43
C HIS A 101 -8.38 -4.81 -0.79
N ARG A 102 -9.61 -4.31 -0.61
CA ARG A 102 -10.45 -3.80 -1.71
C ARG A 102 -9.78 -2.63 -2.43
N GLN A 103 -9.32 -1.64 -1.65
CA GLN A 103 -8.61 -0.49 -2.18
C GLN A 103 -7.27 -0.88 -2.81
N LEU A 104 -6.51 -1.78 -2.17
CA LEU A 104 -5.22 -2.26 -2.72
C LEU A 104 -5.42 -3.02 -4.04
N ASN A 105 -6.50 -3.78 -4.16
CA ASN A 105 -6.86 -4.46 -5.39
C ASN A 105 -7.21 -3.46 -6.49
N GLU A 106 -7.97 -2.41 -6.21
CA GLU A 106 -8.26 -1.34 -7.16
C GLU A 106 -6.97 -0.64 -7.63
N ILE A 107 -6.05 -0.33 -6.72
CA ILE A 107 -4.75 0.27 -7.05
C ILE A 107 -3.93 -0.67 -7.92
N ALA A 108 -3.91 -1.97 -7.61
CA ALA A 108 -3.22 -2.97 -8.42
C ALA A 108 -3.83 -3.10 -9.82
N ARG A 109 -5.16 -3.04 -9.91
CA ARG A 109 -5.89 -3.05 -11.19
C ARG A 109 -5.63 -1.80 -12.00
N ALA A 110 -5.54 -0.62 -11.39
CA ALA A 110 -5.22 0.63 -12.10
C ALA A 110 -3.77 0.64 -12.64
N LYS A 111 -2.83 -0.01 -11.94
CA LYS A 111 -1.43 -0.09 -12.38
C LYS A 111 -1.17 -1.05 -13.54
N ARG A 112 -1.94 -2.14 -13.65
CA ARG A 112 -1.77 -3.15 -14.72
C ARG A 112 -1.92 -2.60 -16.15
N PRO A 113 -3.01 -1.90 -16.52
CA PRO A 113 -3.18 -1.36 -17.86
C PRO A 113 -2.12 -0.30 -18.14
N ALA A 114 -1.79 0.57 -17.17
CA ALA A 114 -0.69 1.52 -17.31
C ALA A 114 0.66 0.84 -17.61
N GLN A 115 0.96 -0.30 -16.99
CA GLN A 115 2.16 -1.09 -17.32
C GLN A 115 2.07 -1.77 -18.68
N GLN A 116 0.89 -2.25 -19.10
CA GLN A 116 0.70 -2.90 -20.40
C GLN A 116 0.84 -1.90 -21.55
N GLU A 117 0.30 -0.69 -21.41
CA GLU A 117 0.49 0.41 -22.35
C GLU A 117 1.95 0.88 -22.39
N LEU A 118 2.62 0.99 -21.24
CA LEU A 118 4.04 1.33 -21.16
C LEU A 118 4.98 0.25 -21.73
N MET A 119 4.62 -1.04 -21.61
CA MET A 119 5.42 -2.16 -22.15
C MET A 119 5.17 -2.43 -23.64
N GLY A 120 4.13 -1.82 -24.23
CA GLY A 120 3.95 -1.75 -25.69
C GLY A 120 4.86 -0.72 -26.37
N CYS A 121 5.49 0.17 -25.60
CA CYS A 121 6.52 1.11 -26.04
C CYS A 121 7.90 0.49 -25.76
N SER A 122 8.85 0.58 -26.69
CA SER A 122 10.14 -0.10 -26.54
C SER A 122 10.87 0.35 -25.27
N ARG A 123 11.70 -0.51 -24.68
CA ARG A 123 12.48 -0.21 -23.46
C ARG A 123 13.31 1.08 -23.59
N ALA A 124 13.71 1.47 -24.80
CA ALA A 124 14.40 2.73 -25.10
C ALA A 124 13.51 3.96 -24.93
N GLN A 125 12.22 3.87 -25.28
CA GLN A 125 11.25 4.96 -25.12
C GLN A 125 10.85 5.16 -23.65
N TYR A 126 10.84 4.09 -22.86
CA TYR A 126 10.56 4.14 -21.42
C TYR A 126 11.63 4.87 -20.60
N VAL A 127 12.92 4.72 -20.95
CA VAL A 127 14.02 5.44 -20.27
C VAL A 127 13.99 6.92 -20.61
N ALA A 128 13.69 7.27 -21.87
CA ALA A 128 13.54 8.66 -22.30
C ALA A 128 12.37 9.40 -21.60
N ALA A 129 11.25 8.71 -21.38
CA ALA A 129 10.06 9.30 -20.76
C ALA A 129 10.17 9.53 -19.23
N LYS A 130 11.13 8.88 -18.55
CA LYS A 130 11.32 9.03 -17.09
C LYS A 130 12.41 10.01 -16.68
N GLY A 131 13.02 10.70 -17.64
CA GLY A 131 14.12 11.63 -17.38
C GLY A 131 15.42 10.87 -17.18
N GLY A 132 16.27 10.89 -18.20
CA GLY A 132 17.67 10.52 -18.06
C GLY A 132 18.38 11.56 -17.20
N PHE A 133 18.92 11.09 -16.08
CA PHE A 133 20.19 11.50 -15.47
C PHE A 133 20.76 10.28 -14.74
#